data_AF-A0A433PB86-F1
#
_entry.id   AF-A0A433PB86-F1
#
_cell.length_a   1.000
_cell.length_b   1.000
_cell.length_c   1.000
_cell.angle_alpha   90.00
_cell.angle_beta   90.00
_cell.angle_gamma   90.00
#
_symmetry.space_group_name_H-M   'P 1'
#
loop_
_entity.id
_entity.type
_entity.pdbx_description
1 polymer ?
#
loop_
_entity_poly.entity_id
_entity_poly.type
_entity_poly.pdbx_seq_one_letter_code
_entity_poly.pdbx_strand_id
1 'polypeptide(L)' 'MTAPESQFLPAITHQLPEEYTQLLGELNREVSTTNPEDVLQFCANFFNKKLEEQRVRFMSDLLGRKGAGERVEGKP' A
#
# COMPACT_ATOMS: atom_id res chain seq x y z
N MET A 1 -29.16 12.25 42.50
CA MET A 1 -28.12 11.30 42.96
C MET A 1 -27.30 10.93 41.74
N THR A 2 -26.18 11.63 41.55
CA THR A 2 -25.23 11.48 40.45
C THR A 2 -24.21 10.40 40.84
N ALA A 3 -24.08 9.37 40.01
CA ALA A 3 -22.88 8.53 39.94
C ALA A 3 -22.56 8.30 38.46
N PRO A 4 -21.28 8.33 38.06
CA PRO A 4 -20.87 8.57 36.69
C PRO A 4 -20.83 7.25 35.92
N GLU A 5 -21.58 7.15 34.82
CA GLU A 5 -21.31 6.11 33.83
C GLU A 5 -19.95 6.40 33.22
N SER A 6 -19.00 5.58 33.66
CA SER A 6 -17.71 5.28 33.07
C SER A 6 -17.55 5.88 31.68
N GLN A 7 -16.63 6.85 31.60
CA GLN A 7 -15.96 7.25 30.38
C GLN A 7 -15.56 5.97 29.64
N PHE A 8 -16.39 5.55 28.68
CA PHE A 8 -15.96 4.72 27.57
C PHE A 8 -14.92 5.55 26.86
N LEU A 9 -13.67 5.43 27.30
CA LEU A 9 -12.53 5.81 26.50
C LEU A 9 -12.78 5.12 25.16
N PRO A 10 -12.90 5.85 24.04
CA PRO A 10 -12.94 5.19 22.75
C PRO A 10 -11.68 4.35 22.74
N ALA A 11 -11.84 3.02 22.65
CA ALA A 11 -10.74 2.14 22.38
C ALA A 11 -9.99 2.82 21.24
N ILE A 12 -8.76 3.27 21.49
CA ILE A 12 -7.89 3.75 20.43
C ILE A 12 -7.59 2.48 19.66
N THR A 13 -8.54 2.09 18.80
CA THR A 13 -8.29 1.16 17.73
C THR A 13 -7.28 1.93 16.91
N HIS A 14 -6.01 1.59 17.10
CA HIS A 14 -4.98 1.94 16.15
C HIS A 14 -5.43 1.21 14.89
N GLN A 15 -6.33 1.84 14.12
CA GLN A 15 -6.78 1.37 12.84
C GLN A 15 -5.55 1.52 11.97
N LEU A 16 -4.77 0.43 11.95
CA LEU A 16 -3.65 0.30 11.07
C LEU A 16 -4.16 0.64 9.67
N PRO A 17 -3.41 1.45 8.90
CA PRO A 17 -3.80 1.78 7.54
C PRO A 17 -4.22 0.52 6.80
N GLU A 18 -5.33 0.58 6.07
CA GLU A 18 -5.86 -0.60 5.37
C GLU A 18 -4.83 -1.18 4.39
N GLU A 19 -3.99 -0.33 3.81
CA GLU A 19 -2.86 -0.73 2.97
C GLU A 19 -1.81 -1.55 3.74
N TYR A 20 -1.54 -1.21 5.01
CA TYR A 20 -0.61 -1.96 5.87
C TYR A 20 -1.13 -3.35 6.21
N THR A 21 -2.42 -3.46 6.57
CA THR A 21 -3.02 -4.76 6.90
C THR A 21 -3.10 -5.67 5.68
N GLN A 22 -3.38 -5.12 4.49
CA GLN A 22 -3.33 -5.87 3.24
C GLN A 22 -1.92 -6.37 2.91
N LEU A 23 -0.90 -5.50 3.00
CA LEU A 23 0.50 -5.87 2.74
C LEU A 23 0.97 -7.00 3.64
N LEU A 24 0.62 -6.96 4.92
CA LEU A 24 0.93 -8.03 5.87
C LEU A 24 0.18 -9.33 5.54
N GLY A 25 -1.09 -9.24 5.13
CA GLY A 25 -1.86 -10.40 4.69
C GLY A 25 -1.23 -11.09 3.48
N GLU A 26 -0.80 -10.32 2.48
CA GLU A 26 -0.10 -10.83 1.31
C GLU A 26 1.24 -11.46 1.67
N LEU A 27 2.07 -10.76 2.44
CA LEU A 27 3.37 -11.26 2.88
C LEU A 27 3.21 -12.59 3.64
N ASN A 28 2.27 -12.66 4.58
CA ASN A 28 2.05 -13.85 5.39
C ASN A 28 1.59 -15.05 4.54
N ARG A 29 0.74 -14.80 3.55
CA ARG A 29 0.34 -15.84 2.58
C ARG A 29 1.52 -16.33 1.75
N GLU A 30 2.37 -15.42 1.27
CA GLU A 30 3.55 -15.78 0.48
C GLU A 30 4.57 -16.58 1.31
N VAL A 31 4.89 -16.11 2.52
CA VAL A 31 5.77 -16.81 3.47
C VAL A 31 5.22 -18.20 3.80
N SER A 32 3.91 -18.32 4.07
CA SER A 32 3.29 -19.62 4.36
C SER A 32 3.32 -20.59 3.17
N THR A 33 3.28 -20.06 1.95
CA THR A 33 3.27 -20.87 0.72
C THR A 33 4.68 -21.29 0.30
N THR A 34 5.65 -20.38 0.38
CA THR A 34 7.03 -20.63 -0.05
C THR A 34 7.90 -21.23 1.05
N ASN A 35 7.50 -21.06 2.31
CA ASN A 35 8.21 -21.51 3.51
C ASN A 35 9.73 -21.21 3.43
N PRO A 36 10.10 -19.93 3.26
CA PRO A 36 11.48 -19.54 2.99
C PRO A 36 12.39 -19.87 4.17
N GLU A 37 13.58 -20.41 3.88
CA GLU A 37 14.60 -20.70 4.87
C GLU A 37 15.12 -19.41 5.54
N ASP A 38 15.24 -18.33 4.75
CA ASP A 38 15.56 -16.99 5.23
C ASP A 38 14.33 -16.07 5.16
N VAL A 39 13.60 -16.01 6.28
CA VAL A 39 12.39 -15.20 6.42
C VAL A 39 12.68 -13.70 6.33
N LEU A 40 13.81 -13.24 6.86
CA LEU A 40 14.15 -11.81 6.86
C LEU A 40 14.46 -11.32 5.45
N GLN A 41 15.28 -12.08 4.72
CA GLN A 41 15.58 -11.76 3.32
C GLN A 41 14.32 -11.83 2.46
N PHE A 42 13.43 -12.80 2.70
CA PHE A 42 12.17 -12.91 1.98
C PHE A 42 11.29 -11.67 2.21
N CYS A 43 11.11 -11.25 3.46
CA CYS A 43 10.37 -10.03 3.80
C CYS A 43 10.97 -8.79 3.13
N ALA A 44 12.29 -8.63 3.18
CA ALA A 44 12.98 -7.52 2.53
C ALA A 44 12.74 -7.51 1.01
N ASN A 45 12.87 -8.67 0.36
CA ASN A 45 12.63 -8.81 -1.07
C ASN A 45 11.18 -8.50 -1.46
N PHE A 46 10.20 -8.95 -0.66
CA PHE A 46 8.78 -8.67 -0.88
C PHE A 46 8.50 -7.16 -0.89
N PHE A 47 8.96 -6.43 0.14
CA PHE A 47 8.75 -4.98 0.22
C PHE A 47 9.53 -4.22 -0.87
N ASN A 48 10.75 -4.65 -1.19
CA ASN A 48 11.52 -4.06 -2.29
C ASN A 48 10.79 -4.19 -3.63
N LYS A 49 10.18 -5.35 -3.89
CA LYS A 49 9.38 -5.57 -5.10
C LYS A 49 8.16 -4.65 -5.15
N LYS A 50 7.42 -4.53 -4.04
CA LYS A 50 6.27 -3.61 -3.96
C LYS A 50 6.66 -2.15 -4.18
N LEU A 51 7.78 -1.72 -3.59
CA LEU A 51 8.33 -0.37 -3.79
C LEU A 51 8.73 -0.12 -5.23
N GLU A 52 9.35 -1.10 -5.88
CA GLU A 52 9.73 -1.00 -7.29
C GLU A 52 8.49 -0.89 -8.19
N GLU A 53 7.45 -1.70 -7.95
CA GLU A 53 6.18 -1.60 -8.65
C GLU A 53 5.53 -0.21 -8.49
N GLN A 54 5.56 0.35 -7.27
CA GLN A 54 5.06 1.71 -7.02
C GLN A 54 5.87 2.76 -7.78
N ARG A 55 7.20 2.64 -7.82
CA ARG A 55 8.07 3.55 -8.58
C ARG A 55 7.82 3.47 -10.07
N VAL A 56 7.69 2.26 -10.62
CA VAL A 56 7.40 2.05 -12.04
C VAL A 56 6.04 2.64 -12.41
N ARG A 57 5.00 2.41 -11.60
CA ARG A 57 3.68 3.01 -11.79
C ARG A 57 3.75 4.53 -11.76
N PHE A 58 4.42 5.10 -10.76
CA PHE A 58 4.58 6.55 -10.66
C PHE A 58 5.33 7.14 -11.87
N MET A 59 6.40 6.49 -12.32
CA MET A 59 7.14 6.89 -13.52
C MET A 59 6.28 6.78 -14.78
N SER A 60 5.50 5.71 -14.92
CA SER A 60 4.56 5.52 -16.02
C SER A 60 3.48 6.60 -16.05
N ASP A 61 2.89 6.92 -14.90
CA ASP A 61 1.87 7.97 -14.76
C ASP A 61 2.46 9.35 -15.11
N LEU A 62 3.70 9.61 -14.67
CA LEU A 62 4.41 10.84 -15.00
C LEU A 62 4.72 10.95 -16.50
N LEU A 63 5.14 9.86 -17.13
CA LEU A 63 5.41 9.82 -18.58
C LEU A 63 4.11 9.93 -19.40
N GLY A 64 3.03 9.29 -18.96
CA GLY A 64 1.72 9.35 -19.59
C GLY A 64 1.12 10.76 -19.58
N ARG A 65 1.34 11.55 -18.53
CA ARG A 65 0.88 12.96 -18.46
C ARG A 65 1.59 13.88 -19.46
N LYS A 66 2.80 13.55 -19.90
CA LYS A 66 3.56 14.36 -20.88
C LYS A 66 3.13 14.16 -22.34
N GLY A 67 2.28 13.17 -22.63
CA GLY A 67 1.82 12.86 -24.00
C GLY A 67 0.47 13.49 -24.40
N ALA A 68 -0.22 14.18 -23.49
CA ALA A 68 -1.59 14.68 -23.71
C ALA A 68 -1.67 16.18 -24.07
N GLY A 69 -0.61 16.75 -24.65
CA GLY A 69 -0.57 18.16 -25.03
C GLY A 69 0.21 18.40 -26.32
N GLU A 70 -0.33 17.97 -27.47
CA GLU A 70 -0.15 18.61 -28.78
C GLU A 70 -1.00 17.83 -29.83
N ARG A 71 -2.30 18.14 -29.93
CA ARG A 71 -3.05 17.97 -31.18
C ARG A 71 -3.86 19.24 -31.40
N VAL A 72 -3.15 20.30 -31.76
CA VAL A 72 -3.76 21.44 -32.43
C VAL A 72 -3.67 21.23 -33.94
N GLU A 73 -4.81 21.49 -34.57
CA GLU A 73 -5.01 21.87 -35.96
C GLU A 73 -5.21 20.77 -37.01
N GLY A 74 -6.39 20.84 -37.63
CA GLY A 74 -6.83 20.00 -38.73
C GLY A 74 -8.31 20.22 -39.04
N LYS A 75 -8.72 21.49 -39.20
CA LYS A 75 -10.05 21.86 -39.71
C LYS A 75 -9.95 22.02 -41.23
N PRO A 76 -10.68 21.23 -42.04
CA PRO A 76 -11.04 21.65 -43.39
C PRO A 76 -12.19 22.67 -43.37
#